data_AF-A0A7C8HZG2-F1
#
_entry.id   AF-A0A7C8HZG2-F1
#
_cell.length_a   1.000
_cell.length_b   1.000
_cell.length_c   1.000
_cell.angle_alpha   90.00
_cell.angle_beta   90.00
_cell.angle_gamma   90.00
#
_symmetry.space_group_name_H-M   'P 1'
#
loop_
_entity.id
_entity.type
_entity.pdbx_description
1 polymer ?
#
loop_
_entity_poly.entity_id
_entity_poly.type
_entity_poly.pdbx_seq_one_letter_code
_entity_poly.pdbx_strand_id
1 'polypeptide(L)' 'FSLGTLLYRAAEFGKVDIVKYLLEAGADPLKLDTKGKTPRHWAETSNFIELALILKEAEVRPPSC' A
#
# COMPACT_ATOMS: atom_id res chain seq x y z
N PHE A 1 9.77 10.10 9.95
CA PHE A 1 8.98 8.85 10.00
C PHE A 1 8.18 8.75 8.71
N SER A 2 8.62 7.95 7.74
CA SER A 2 8.00 7.89 6.41
C SER A 2 6.79 6.95 6.42
N LEU A 3 5.61 7.46 6.04
CA LEU A 3 4.36 6.70 5.92
C LEU A 3 4.47 5.50 4.98
N GLY A 4 5.34 5.56 3.97
CA GLY A 4 5.62 4.43 3.06
C GLY A 4 6.12 3.16 3.78
N THR A 5 6.84 3.32 4.90
CA THR A 5 7.29 2.19 5.74
C THR A 5 6.12 1.48 6.43
N LEU A 6 5.05 2.21 6.78
CA LEU A 6 3.86 1.61 7.40
C LEU A 6 2.99 0.87 6.37
N LEU A 7 2.86 1.44 5.17
CA LEU A 7 2.04 0.89 4.09
C LEU A 7 2.55 -0.47 3.60
N TYR A 8 3.88 -0.62 3.40
CA TYR A 8 4.43 -1.92 3.01
C TYR A 8 4.32 -2.95 4.14
N ARG A 9 4.54 -2.57 5.41
CA ARG A 9 4.37 -3.52 6.53
C ARG A 9 2.94 -4.02 6.60
N ALA A 10 1.96 -3.11 6.47
CA ALA A 10 0.57 -3.51 6.43
C ALA A 10 0.27 -4.46 5.24
N ALA A 11 0.89 -4.23 4.08
CA ALA A 11 0.80 -5.13 2.93
C ALA A 11 1.48 -6.50 3.18
N GLU A 12 2.64 -6.53 3.84
CA GLU A 12 3.37 -7.75 4.20
C GLU A 12 2.55 -8.63 5.16
N PHE A 13 1.84 -8.01 6.11
CA PHE A 13 0.98 -8.71 7.07
C PHE A 13 -0.46 -8.94 6.58
N GLY A 14 -0.81 -8.52 5.36
CA GLY A 14 -2.17 -8.65 4.84
C GLY A 14 -3.22 -7.82 5.58
N LYS A 15 -2.80 -6.74 6.25
CA LYS A 15 -3.66 -5.89 7.10
C LYS A 15 -4.39 -4.85 6.25
N VAL A 16 -5.46 -5.28 5.58
CA VAL A 16 -6.28 -4.45 4.69
C VAL A 16 -6.83 -3.20 5.40
N ASP A 17 -7.30 -3.32 6.64
CA ASP A 17 -7.85 -2.18 7.40
C ASP A 17 -6.81 -1.08 7.64
N ILE A 18 -5.58 -1.47 7.96
CA ILE A 18 -4.47 -0.53 8.17
C ILE A 18 -4.08 0.13 6.85
N VAL A 19 -4.07 -0.64 5.74
CA VAL A 19 -3.80 -0.11 4.41
C VAL A 19 -4.83 0.95 4.02
N LYS A 20 -6.13 0.68 4.23
CA LYS A 20 -7.20 1.66 3.98
C LYS A 20 -7.03 2.91 4.83
N TYR A 21 -6.77 2.75 6.13
CA TYR A 21 -6.55 3.89 7.02
C TYR A 21 -5.34 4.75 6.59
N LEU A 22 -4.25 4.12 6.16
CA LEU A 22 -3.08 4.83 5.65
C LEU A 22 -3.36 5.55 4.34
N LEU A 23 -4.11 4.93 3.42
CA LEU A 23 -4.56 5.56 2.18
C LEU A 23 -5.44 6.78 2.45
N GLU A 24 -6.38 6.68 3.38
CA GLU A 24 -7.21 7.82 3.82
C GLU A 24 -6.38 8.92 4.49
N ALA A 25 -5.31 8.55 5.21
CA ALA A 25 -4.36 9.50 5.79
C ALA A 25 -3.45 10.18 4.74
N GLY A 26 -3.66 9.93 3.44
CA GLY A 26 -2.88 10.51 2.35
C GLY A 26 -1.54 9.82 2.12
N ALA A 27 -1.39 8.56 2.55
CA ALA A 27 -0.17 7.82 2.29
C ALA A 27 -0.09 7.41 0.82
N ASP A 28 1.04 7.69 0.18
CA ASP A 28 1.29 7.33 -1.22
C ASP A 28 1.40 5.80 -1.40
N PRO A 29 0.46 5.13 -2.10
CA PRO A 29 0.57 3.70 -2.43
C PRO A 29 1.72 3.40 -3.40
N LEU A 30 2.18 4.42 -4.12
CA LEU A 30 3.31 4.36 -5.05
C LEU A 30 4.67 4.52 -4.36
N LYS A 31 4.70 4.80 -3.05
CA LYS A 31 5.96 4.98 -2.34
C LYS A 31 6.74 3.67 -2.36
N LEU A 32 7.96 3.75 -2.85
CA LEU A 32 8.88 2.62 -2.86
C LEU A 32 9.45 2.43 -1.45
N ASP A 33 9.51 1.17 -1.02
CA ASP A 33 10.25 0.77 0.16
C ASP A 33 11.77 0.95 -0.06
N THR A 34 12.57 0.83 0.99
CA THR A 34 14.04 0.77 0.96
C THR A 34 14.61 -0.23 -0.05
N LYS A 35 13.86 -1.28 -0.40
CA LYS A 35 14.21 -2.25 -1.45
C LYS A 35 13.79 -1.86 -2.87
N GLY A 36 13.25 -0.65 -3.08
CA GLY A 36 12.73 -0.20 -4.37
C GLY A 36 11.45 -0.93 -4.80
N LYS A 37 10.71 -1.52 -3.84
CA LYS A 37 9.47 -2.28 -4.11
C LYS A 37 8.25 -1.49 -3.67
N THR A 38 7.17 -1.58 -4.43
CA THR A 38 5.87 -1.02 -4.04
C THR A 38 5.17 -1.94 -3.03
N PRO A 39 4.29 -1.41 -2.16
CA PRO A 39 3.43 -2.21 -1.29
C PRO A 39 2.58 -3.21 -2.10
N ARG A 40 2.19 -2.88 -3.34
CA ARG A 40 1.47 -3.81 -4.23
C ARG A 40 2.30 -5.06 -4.53
N HIS A 41 3.59 -4.91 -4.78
CA HIS A 41 4.48 -6.04 -5.06
C HIS A 41 4.57 -7.01 -3.88
N TRP A 42 4.54 -6.49 -2.64
CA TRP A 42 4.48 -7.32 -1.44
C TRP A 42 3.13 -8.02 -1.29
N ALA A 43 2.02 -7.32 -1.55
CA ALA A 43 0.69 -7.92 -1.56
C ALA A 43 0.58 -9.06 -2.59
N GLU A 44 1.12 -8.87 -3.79
CA GLU A 44 1.18 -9.89 -4.85
C GLU A 44 2.07 -11.08 -4.44
N THR A 45 3.24 -10.81 -3.85
CA THR A 45 4.16 -11.86 -3.37
C THR A 45 3.52 -12.70 -2.26
N SER A 46 2.76 -12.06 -1.37
CA SER A 46 2.08 -12.72 -0.26
C SER A 46 0.69 -13.29 -0.62
N ASN A 47 0.30 -13.26 -1.91
CA ASN A 47 -1.01 -13.72 -2.41
C ASN A 47 -2.22 -12.99 -1.78
N PHE A 48 -2.05 -11.76 -1.31
CA PHE A 48 -3.14 -10.90 -0.82
C PHE A 48 -3.82 -10.19 -1.98
N ILE A 49 -4.62 -10.94 -2.74
CA ILE A 49 -5.30 -10.44 -3.95
C ILE A 49 -6.18 -9.23 -3.65
N GLU A 50 -6.93 -9.27 -2.55
CA GLU A 50 -7.82 -8.18 -2.15
C GLU A 50 -7.04 -6.89 -1.82
N LEU A 51 -5.87 -7.04 -1.19
CA LEU A 51 -4.99 -5.92 -0.85
C LEU A 51 -4.29 -5.36 -2.10
N ALA A 52 -3.86 -6.24 -3.01
CA ALA A 52 -3.31 -5.84 -4.31
C ALA A 52 -4.33 -5.08 -5.17
N LEU A 53 -5.61 -5.47 -5.11
CA LEU A 53 -6.71 -4.75 -5.77
C LEU A 53 -6.92 -3.36 -5.20
N ILE A 54 -7.00 -3.23 -3.86
CA ILE A 54 -7.17 -1.94 -3.19
C ILE A 54 -6.00 -0.99 -3.52
N LEU A 55 -4.77 -1.49 -3.49
CA LEU A 55 -3.59 -0.70 -3.84
C LEU A 55 -3.62 -0.29 -5.31
N LYS A 56 -4.00 -1.19 -6.22
CA LYS A 56 -4.16 -0.87 -7.65
C LYS A 56 -5.22 0.20 -7.87
N GLU A 57 -6.33 0.15 -7.14
CA GLU A 57 -7.39 1.15 -7.23
C GLU A 57 -6.92 2.50 -6.69
N ALA A 58 -6.12 2.50 -5.62
CA ALA A 58 -5.48 3.70 -5.08
C ALA A 58 -4.35 4.27 -5.97
N GLU A 59 -3.70 3.47 -6.80
CA GLU A 59 -2.77 3.96 -7.84
C GLU A 59 -3.52 4.74 -8.93
N VAL A 60 -4.74 4.31 -9.29
CA VAL A 60 -5.55 4.90 -10.37
C VAL A 60 -6.37 6.10 -9.90
N ARG A 61 -6.75 6.13 -8.61
CA ARG A 61 -7.27 7.32 -7.93
C ARG A 61 -6.11 8.01 -7.21
N PRO A 62 -5.34 8.89 -7.87
CA PRO A 62 -4.49 9.80 -7.12
C PRO A 62 -5.39 10.51 -6.09
N PRO A 63 -4.97 10.66 -4.82
CA PRO A 63 -5.68 11.51 -3.88
C PRO A 63 -5.63 12.92 -4.46
N SER A 64 -6.68 13.26 -5.19
CA SER A 64 -6.94 14.59 -5.70
C SER A 64 -7.18 15.50 -4.50
N CYS A 65 -6.14 16.21 -4.11
CA CYS A 65 -6.23 17.55 -3.58
C CYS A 65 -5.19 18.43 -4.29
#